data_AF-A0A380P941-F1
#
_entry.id   AF-A0A380P941-F1
#
_cell.length_a   1.000
_cell.length_b   1.000
_cell.length_c   1.000
_cell.angle_alpha   90.00
_cell.angle_beta   90.00
_cell.angle_gamma   90.00
#
_symmetry.space_group_name_H-M   'P 1'
#
loop_
_entity.id
_entity.type
_entity.pdbx_description
1 polymer ?
#
loop_
_entity_poly.entity_id
_entity_poly.type
_entity_poly.pdbx_seq_one_letter_code
_entity_poly.pdbx_strand_id
1 'polypeptide(L)'
;MPIQTAFADGLIRSDPTFNVRLPKASKQDKTVKYLEKAQMYVLLNEIEANPLTPRRFAIYISLLSGLRLGEVLALTLDDVDTNPKN
;
A
#
# COMPACT_ATOMS: atom_id res chain seq x y z
N MET A 1 27.43 -7.91 5.73
CA MET A 1 25.95 -7.78 5.76
C MET A 1 25.39 -8.75 6.77
N PRO A 2 24.41 -8.35 7.61
CA PRO A 2 23.90 -9.20 8.70
C PRO A 2 23.43 -10.59 8.26
N ILE A 3 22.80 -10.69 7.08
CA ILE A 3 22.30 -11.95 6.51
C ILE A 3 23.45 -12.91 6.13
N GLN A 4 24.53 -12.39 5.53
CA GLN A 4 25.67 -13.20 5.12
C GLN A 4 26.44 -13.73 6.34
N THR A 5 26.56 -12.90 7.39
CA THR A 5 27.16 -13.30 8.66
C THR A 5 26.31 -14.37 9.34
N ALA A 6 24.99 -14.20 9.40
CA ALA A 6 24.08 -15.21 9.97
C ALA A 6 24.10 -16.55 9.20
N PHE A 7 24.31 -16.53 7.89
CA PHE A 7 24.51 -17.75 7.10
C PHE A 7 25.85 -18.43 7.41
N ALA A 8 26.94 -17.64 7.50
CA ALA A 8 28.27 -18.14 7.83
C ALA A 8 28.34 -18.71 9.27
N ASP A 9 27.63 -18.09 10.20
CA ASP A 9 27.50 -18.51 11.60
C ASP A 9 26.52 -19.69 11.78
N GLY A 10 25.87 -20.16 10.70
CA GLY A 10 24.93 -21.28 10.73
C GLY A 10 23.58 -20.97 11.40
N LEU A 11 23.27 -19.70 11.69
CA LEU A 11 22.00 -19.26 12.27
C LEU A 11 20.83 -19.41 11.28
N ILE A 12 21.11 -19.35 9.99
CA ILE A 12 20.15 -19.64 8.91
C ILE A 12 20.69 -20.70 7.97
N ARG A 13 19.80 -21.56 7.48
CA ARG A 13 20.16 -22.71 6.62
C ARG A 13 20.48 -22.34 5.18
N SER A 14 20.03 -21.17 4.73
CA SER A 14 20.20 -20.70 3.36
C SER A 14 20.22 -19.18 3.33
N ASP A 15 21.04 -18.60 2.46
CA ASP A 15 21.03 -17.16 2.20
C ASP A 15 19.81 -16.77 1.34
N PRO A 16 18.81 -16.04 1.89
CA PRO A 16 17.62 -15.61 1.15
C PRO A 16 17.92 -14.54 0.08
N THR A 17 19.12 -13.94 0.10
CA THR A 17 19.56 -12.96 -0.89
C THR A 17 20.27 -13.59 -2.07
N PHE A 18 20.62 -14.87 -1.97
CA PHE A 18 21.31 -15.58 -3.03
C PHE A 18 20.43 -15.63 -4.29
N ASN A 19 20.98 -15.15 -5.41
CA ASN A 19 20.31 -15.09 -6.70
C ASN A 19 19.01 -14.26 -6.74
N VAL A 20 18.86 -13.28 -5.83
CA VAL A 20 17.75 -12.33 -5.91
C VAL A 20 17.86 -11.55 -7.21
N ARG A 21 16.82 -11.67 -8.03
CA ARG A 21 16.66 -10.84 -9.23
C ARG A 21 16.19 -9.48 -8.80
N LEU A 22 17.10 -8.51 -8.75
CA LEU A 22 16.71 -7.13 -8.59
C LEU A 22 15.83 -6.73 -9.78
N PRO A 23 14.71 -6.01 -9.54
CA PRO A 23 13.90 -5.51 -10.63
C PRO A 23 14.81 -4.69 -11.55
N LYS A 24 14.75 -4.97 -12.86
CA LYS A 24 15.51 -4.21 -13.85
C LYS A 24 15.16 -2.74 -13.65
N ALA A 25 16.18 -1.90 -13.43
CA ALA A 25 16.05 -0.46 -13.37
C ALA A 25 15.73 0.16 -14.75
N SER A 26 14.91 -0.52 -15.57
CA SER A 26 14.30 0.11 -16.72
C SER A 26 13.34 1.14 -16.15
N LYS A 27 13.79 2.39 -16.13
CA LYS A 27 12.89 3.55 -16.19
C LYS A 27 12.09 3.38 -17.47
N GLN A 28 11.01 2.60 -17.40
CA GLN A 28 9.92 2.84 -18.31
C GLN A 28 9.42 4.21 -17.87
N ASP A 29 9.63 5.22 -18.72
CA ASP A 29 8.90 6.49 -18.66
C ASP A 29 7.42 6.20 -18.97
N LYS A 30 6.79 5.39 -18.12
CA LYS A 30 5.34 5.36 -18.02
C LYS A 30 5.01 6.72 -17.46
N THR A 31 4.50 7.59 -18.32
CA THR A 31 3.78 8.78 -17.89
C THR A 31 2.65 8.29 -16.99
N VAL A 32 2.91 8.30 -15.69
CA VAL A 32 1.94 7.82 -14.71
C VAL A 32 0.77 8.79 -14.80
N LYS A 33 -0.37 8.30 -15.28
CA LYS A 33 -1.61 9.08 -15.33
C LYS A 33 -2.16 9.16 -13.92
N TYR A 34 -1.80 10.22 -13.23
CA TYR A 34 -2.41 10.57 -11.95
C TYR A 34 -3.79 11.19 -12.18
N LEU A 35 -4.67 11.10 -11.19
CA LEU A 35 -5.84 11.95 -11.16
C LEU A 35 -5.40 13.38 -10.86
N GLU A 36 -5.90 14.32 -11.64
CA GLU A 36 -5.80 15.74 -11.29
C GLU A 36 -6.66 16.03 -10.05
N LYS A 37 -6.28 17.05 -9.28
CA LYS A 37 -6.99 17.41 -8.03
C LYS A 37 -8.49 17.64 -8.25
N ALA A 38 -8.87 18.27 -9.35
CA ALA A 38 -10.27 18.49 -9.69
C ALA A 38 -11.02 17.17 -9.95
N GLN A 39 -10.39 16.22 -10.64
CA GLN A 39 -10.98 14.90 -10.93
C GLN A 39 -11.13 14.08 -9.65
N MET A 40 -10.16 14.18 -8.73
CA MET A 40 -10.22 13.55 -7.42
C MET A 40 -11.47 14.00 -6.65
N TYR A 41 -11.75 15.30 -6.61
CA TYR A 41 -12.95 15.80 -5.92
C TYR A 41 -14.25 15.35 -6.60
N VAL A 42 -14.30 15.25 -7.93
CA VAL A 42 -15.47 14.71 -8.62
C VAL A 42 -15.73 13.26 -8.19
N LEU A 43 -14.68 12.43 -8.10
CA LEU A 43 -14.80 11.05 -7.62
C LEU A 43 -15.22 10.98 -6.15
N LEU A 44 -14.64 11.83 -5.29
CA LEU A 44 -14.99 11.90 -3.87
C LEU A 44 -16.48 12.23 -3.70
N ASN A 45 -16.96 13.26 -4.42
CA ASN A 45 -18.35 13.68 -4.37
C ASN A 45 -19.30 12.59 -4.88
N GLU A 46 -18.93 11.82 -5.91
CA GLU A 46 -19.74 10.68 -6.37
C GLU A 46 -19.85 9.61 -5.28
N ILE A 47 -18.75 9.29 -4.61
CA ILE A 47 -18.73 8.28 -3.55
C ILE A 47 -19.60 8.73 -2.37
N GLU A 48 -19.47 9.99 -1.95
CA GLU A 48 -20.21 10.54 -0.80
C GLU A 48 -21.70 10.74 -1.08
N ALA A 49 -22.09 11.04 -2.33
CA ALA A 49 -23.48 11.22 -2.72
C ALA A 49 -24.27 9.91 -2.88
N ASN A 50 -23.60 8.76 -2.85
CA ASN A 50 -24.21 7.46 -3.12
C ASN A 50 -24.06 6.49 -1.94
N PRO A 51 -24.88 5.42 -1.88
CA PRO A 51 -24.72 4.39 -0.86
C PRO A 51 -23.33 3.80 -0.85
N LEU A 52 -22.78 3.66 0.35
CA LEU A 52 -21.46 3.11 0.57
C LEU A 52 -21.47 1.61 0.24
N THR A 53 -20.60 1.20 -0.67
CA THR A 53 -20.32 -0.20 -1.00
C THR A 53 -18.90 -0.54 -0.58
N PRO A 54 -18.53 -1.82 -0.38
CA PRO A 54 -17.16 -2.19 -0.03
C PRO A 54 -16.11 -1.63 -1.02
N ARG A 55 -16.45 -1.58 -2.31
CA ARG A 55 -15.59 -0.99 -3.34
C ARG A 55 -15.45 0.52 -3.19
N ARG A 56 -16.56 1.25 -2.99
CA ARG A 56 -16.54 2.70 -2.79
C ARG A 56 -15.78 3.07 -1.51
N PHE A 57 -15.96 2.31 -0.43
CA PHE A 57 -15.24 2.47 0.81
C PHE A 57 -13.73 2.26 0.65
N ALA A 58 -13.32 1.20 -0.04
CA ALA A 58 -11.89 0.95 -0.31
C ALA A 58 -11.26 2.09 -1.12
N ILE A 59 -11.94 2.56 -2.18
CA ILE A 59 -11.46 3.70 -2.97
C ILE A 59 -11.37 4.96 -2.11
N TYR A 60 -12.38 5.24 -1.29
CA TYR A 60 -12.42 6.40 -0.40
C TYR A 60 -11.23 6.44 0.56
N ILE A 61 -10.96 5.33 1.26
CA ILE A 61 -9.82 5.23 2.18
C ILE A 61 -8.50 5.38 1.42
N SER A 62 -8.32 4.67 0.30
CA SER A 62 -7.09 4.78 -0.50
C SER A 62 -6.82 6.22 -0.95
N LEU A 63 -7.87 6.96 -1.32
CA LEU A 63 -7.77 8.34 -1.80
C LEU A 63 -7.32 9.32 -0.70
N LEU A 64 -7.77 9.10 0.54
CA LEU A 64 -7.58 10.05 1.65
C LEU A 64 -6.41 9.70 2.59
N SER A 65 -6.07 8.42 2.72
CA SER A 65 -5.03 7.94 3.66
C SER A 65 -3.69 7.65 3.01
N GLY A 66 -3.66 7.48 1.67
CA GLY A 66 -2.45 7.04 0.97
C GLY A 66 -2.04 5.58 1.25
N LEU A 67 -2.89 4.79 1.92
CA LEU A 67 -2.66 3.37 2.16
C LEU A 67 -2.58 2.60 0.84
N ARG A 68 -1.69 1.61 0.80
CA ARG A 68 -1.60 0.65 -0.32
C ARG A 68 -2.87 -0.19 -0.37
N LEU A 69 -3.22 -0.68 -1.55
CA LEU A 69 -4.42 -1.50 -1.75
C LEU A 69 -4.48 -2.70 -0.79
N GLY A 70 -3.36 -3.39 -0.57
CA GLY A 70 -3.30 -4.53 0.36
C GLY A 70 -3.54 -4.13 1.81
N GLU A 71 -3.11 -2.93 2.22
CA GLU A 71 -3.32 -2.41 3.57
C GLU A 71 -4.81 -2.06 3.76
N VAL A 72 -5.44 -1.40 2.78
CA VAL A 72 -6.88 -1.07 2.83
C VAL A 72 -7.76 -2.32 2.89
N LEU A 73 -7.41 -3.37 2.14
CA LEU A 73 -8.17 -4.63 2.12
C LEU A 73 -7.99 -5.46 3.40
N ALA A 74 -6.92 -5.22 4.15
CA ALA A 74 -6.64 -5.94 5.40
C ALA A 74 -7.21 -5.23 6.64
N LEU A 75 -7.73 -4.01 6.51
CA LEU A 75 -8.29 -3.25 7.62
C LEU A 75 -9.47 -3.97 8.27
N THR A 76 -9.43 -4.05 9.59
CA THR A 76 -10.51 -4.50 10.46
C THR A 76 -11.00 -3.35 11.33
N LEU A 77 -12.13 -3.54 12.01
CA LEU A 77 -12.66 -2.51 12.93
C LEU A 77 -11.74 -2.28 14.15
N ASP A 78 -10.97 -3.29 14.53
CA ASP A 78 -10.02 -3.21 15.65
C ASP A 78 -8.80 -2.32 15.31
N ASP A 79 -8.57 -2.03 14.03
CA ASP A 79 -7.48 -1.16 13.56
C ASP A 79 -7.86 0.33 13.60
N VAL A 80 -9.11 0.68 13.92
CA VAL A 80 -9.61 2.06 13.92
C VAL A 80 -9.90 2.53 15.34
N ASP A 81 -8.97 3.31 15.90
CA ASP A 81 -9.19 3.99 17.18
C ASP A 81 -10.04 5.25 16.98
N THR A 82 -11.28 5.21 17.47
CA THR A 82 -12.22 6.33 17.43
C THR A 82 -12.18 7.20 18.68
N ASN A 83 -11.41 6.81 19.71
CA ASN A 83 -11.21 7.58 20.92
C ASN A 83 -9.71 7.71 21.22
N PRO A 84 -8.98 8.49 20.41
CA PRO A 84 -7.56 8.71 20.64
C PRO A 84 -7.37 9.35 22.01
N LYS A 85 -6.71 8.63 22.92
CA LYS A 85 -6.30 9.20 24.20
C LYS A 85 -5.22 10.25 23.93
N ASN A 86 -5.56 11.51 24.18
CA ASN A 86 -4.60 12.61 24.28
C ASN A 86 -3.59 12.36 25.41
#